data_AF-A0A2N7W7A8-F1
#
_entry.id   AF-A0A2N7W7A8-F1
#
_cell.length_a   1.000
_cell.length_b   1.000
_cell.length_c   1.000
_cell.angle_alpha   90.00
_cell.angle_beta   90.00
_cell.angle_gamma   90.00
#
_symmetry.space_group_name_H-M   'P 1'
#
loop_
_entity.id
_entity.type
_entity.pdbx_description
1 polymer ?
#
loop_
_entity_poly.entity_id
_entity_poly.type
_entity_poly.pdbx_seq_one_letter_code
_entity_poly.pdbx_strand_id
1 'polypeptide(L)'
;MARPEQMIRHPLRDLIAGLMLLPVKRCGEPDYAEADSDVLVKVTEAADMAIQIVHDGLASIGILHAYSAQEIVDGQLRIEHAVALGRWQIELCEVLSYAYGLRIDCRRYTTDYVAREGGQQ
;
A
#
# COMPACT_ATOMS: atom_id res chain seq x y z
N MET A 1 -6.79 -10.49 28.06
CA MET A 1 -5.81 -9.52 27.53
C MET A 1 -5.05 -10.19 26.40
N ALA A 2 -5.29 -9.78 25.14
CA ALA A 2 -4.54 -10.30 24.00
C ALA A 2 -3.12 -9.72 24.01
N ARG A 3 -2.12 -10.54 23.64
CA ARG A 3 -0.72 -10.10 23.52
C ARG A 3 -0.63 -9.00 22.44
N PRO A 4 0.24 -7.98 22.58
CA PRO A 4 0.45 -6.93 21.57
C PRO A 4 0.77 -7.48 20.17
N GLU A 5 1.30 -8.69 20.13
CA GLU A 5 1.71 -9.48 18.97
C GLU A 5 0.53 -10.01 18.13
N GLN A 6 -0.72 -9.87 18.60
CA GLN A 6 -1.94 -10.35 17.93
C GLN A 6 -2.84 -9.23 17.39
N MET A 7 -2.39 -7.98 17.39
CA MET A 7 -3.08 -6.94 16.61
C MET A 7 -2.81 -7.23 15.13
N ILE A 8 -3.86 -7.67 14.41
CA ILE A 8 -3.84 -7.70 12.95
C ILE A 8 -3.44 -6.30 12.49
N ARG A 9 -2.24 -6.15 11.93
CA ARG A 9 -1.86 -4.91 11.26
C ARG A 9 -2.75 -4.76 10.03
N HIS A 10 -3.12 -3.53 9.72
CA HIS A 10 -3.91 -3.22 8.53
C HIS A 10 -3.13 -2.24 7.65
N PRO A 11 -2.04 -2.68 6.99
CA PRO A 11 -1.10 -1.77 6.32
C PRO A 11 -1.75 -0.81 5.33
N LEU A 12 -2.75 -1.25 4.58
CA LEU A 12 -3.50 -0.37 3.67
C LEU A 12 -4.27 0.73 4.44
N ARG A 13 -4.93 0.37 5.54
CA ARG A 13 -5.63 1.34 6.39
C ARG A 13 -4.62 2.30 7.03
N ASP A 14 -3.51 1.77 7.52
CA ASP A 14 -2.49 2.55 8.21
C ASP A 14 -1.77 3.49 7.22
N LEU A 15 -1.58 3.06 5.96
CA LEU A 15 -1.09 3.90 4.86
C LEU A 15 -2.08 5.02 4.54
N ILE A 16 -3.37 4.72 4.39
CA ILE A 16 -4.41 5.74 4.15
C ILE A 16 -4.43 6.75 5.30
N ALA A 17 -4.40 6.27 6.55
CA ALA A 17 -4.37 7.13 7.73
C ALA A 17 -3.12 8.03 7.73
N GLY A 18 -1.96 7.49 7.38
CA GLY A 18 -0.72 8.25 7.27
C GLY A 18 -0.76 9.30 6.15
N LEU A 19 -1.33 8.98 4.99
CA LEU A 19 -1.52 9.91 3.87
C LEU A 19 -2.36 11.13 4.28
N MET A 20 -3.40 10.93 5.08
CA MET A 20 -4.26 12.01 5.58
C MET A 20 -3.56 12.96 6.57
N LEU A 21 -2.41 12.56 7.10
CA LEU A 21 -1.60 13.37 8.02
C LEU A 21 -0.47 14.13 7.32
N LEU A 22 -0.21 13.86 6.04
CA LEU A 22 0.82 14.57 5.29
C LEU A 22 0.32 15.98 4.94
N PRO A 23 1.12 17.03 5.20
CA PRO A 23 0.84 18.34 4.63
C PRO A 23 0.89 18.25 3.10
N VAL A 24 0.11 19.10 2.44
CA VAL A 24 -0.08 19.06 0.98
C VAL A 24 0.23 20.43 0.39
N LYS A 25 1.08 20.45 -0.64
CA LYS A 25 1.41 21.65 -1.40
C LYS A 25 0.21 22.15 -2.18
N ARG A 26 0.29 23.39 -2.68
CA ARG A 26 -0.76 23.96 -3.57
C ARG A 26 -0.98 23.16 -4.85
N CYS A 27 0.01 22.39 -5.31
CA CYS A 27 -0.11 21.50 -6.47
C CYS A 27 -0.82 20.16 -6.16
N GLY A 28 -1.17 19.89 -4.90
CA GLY A 28 -1.81 18.64 -4.48
C GLY A 28 -0.84 17.51 -4.12
N GLU A 29 0.47 17.72 -4.24
CA GLU A 29 1.49 16.74 -3.83
C GLU A 29 1.84 16.87 -2.34
N PRO A 30 2.25 15.78 -1.67
CA PRO A 30 2.73 15.85 -0.29
C PRO A 30 3.91 16.83 -0.12
N ASP A 31 3.90 17.58 0.99
CA ASP A 31 5.03 18.39 1.42
C ASP A 31 5.90 17.64 2.44
N TYR A 32 6.79 16.80 1.93
CA TYR A 32 7.69 16.00 2.75
C TYR A 32 8.66 16.84 3.61
N ALA A 33 8.93 18.10 3.24
CA ALA A 33 9.80 18.98 4.01
C ALA A 33 9.11 19.58 5.23
N GLU A 34 7.79 19.78 5.15
CA GLU A 34 6.96 20.28 6.26
C GLU A 34 6.42 19.15 7.16
N ALA A 35 6.37 17.92 6.64
CA ALA A 35 5.82 16.77 7.34
C ALA A 35 6.62 16.40 8.61
N ASP A 36 5.90 15.94 9.65
CA ASP A 36 6.52 15.34 10.83
C ASP A 36 7.27 14.05 10.43
N SER A 37 8.55 13.95 10.81
CA SER A 37 9.39 12.78 10.52
C SER A 37 8.81 11.47 11.06
N ASP A 38 8.13 11.49 12.21
CA ASP A 38 7.45 10.29 12.74
C ASP A 38 6.30 9.83 11.81
N VAL A 39 5.60 10.78 11.17
CA VAL A 39 4.56 10.47 10.19
C VAL A 39 5.20 9.89 8.92
N LEU A 40 6.30 10.46 8.43
CA LEU A 40 7.01 9.97 7.25
C LEU A 40 7.53 8.54 7.45
N VAL A 41 8.07 8.21 8.62
CA VAL A 41 8.50 6.85 8.97
C VAL A 41 7.31 5.89 8.97
N LYS A 42 6.20 6.25 9.64
CA LYS A 42 5.01 5.40 9.70
C LYS A 42 4.38 5.16 8.32
N VAL A 43 4.33 6.20 7.49
CA VAL A 43 3.86 6.10 6.10
C VAL A 43 4.75 5.15 5.31
N THR A 44 6.08 5.24 5.48
CA THR A 44 7.04 4.36 4.82
C THR A 44 6.82 2.89 5.20
N GLU A 45 6.72 2.60 6.49
CA GLU A 45 6.51 1.24 7.00
C GLU A 45 5.17 0.65 6.52
N ALA A 46 4.10 1.45 6.58
CA ALA A 46 2.79 1.04 6.09
C ALA A 46 2.80 0.82 4.58
N ALA A 47 3.49 1.68 3.82
CA ALA A 47 3.66 1.55 2.37
C ALA A 47 4.40 0.26 2.02
N ASP A 48 5.53 -0.05 2.66
CA ASP A 48 6.29 -1.29 2.40
C ASP A 48 5.43 -2.55 2.61
N MET A 49 4.69 -2.61 3.72
CA MET A 49 3.83 -3.75 4.02
C MET A 49 2.62 -3.82 3.08
N ALA A 50 1.99 -2.69 2.76
CA ALA A 50 0.86 -2.64 1.84
C ALA A 50 1.27 -3.06 0.43
N ILE A 51 2.43 -2.57 -0.03
CA ILE A 51 3.01 -2.91 -1.32
C ILE A 51 3.22 -4.42 -1.44
N GLN A 52 3.85 -5.02 -0.44
CA GLN A 52 4.11 -6.47 -0.45
C GLN A 52 2.81 -7.28 -0.52
N ILE A 53 1.84 -6.96 0.34
CA ILE A 53 0.54 -7.66 0.39
C ILE A 53 -0.21 -7.55 -0.94
N VAL A 54 -0.28 -6.35 -1.51
CA VAL A 54 -0.99 -6.12 -2.78
C VAL A 54 -0.25 -6.81 -3.93
N HIS A 55 1.08 -6.73 -3.99
CA HIS A 55 1.88 -7.43 -4.99
C HIS A 55 1.64 -8.96 -4.96
N ASP A 56 1.67 -9.57 -3.78
CA ASP A 56 1.42 -11.01 -3.62
C ASP A 56 -0.01 -11.41 -4.03
N GLY A 57 -0.98 -10.56 -3.72
CA GLY A 57 -2.37 -10.70 -4.18
C GLY A 57 -2.50 -10.64 -5.70
N LEU A 58 -1.84 -9.67 -6.35
CA LEU A 58 -1.84 -9.52 -7.82
C LEU A 58 -1.22 -10.75 -8.50
N ALA A 59 -0.09 -11.24 -7.97
CA ALA A 59 0.57 -12.44 -8.48
C ALA A 59 -0.33 -13.68 -8.36
N SER A 60 -1.00 -13.84 -7.22
CA SER A 60 -1.93 -14.95 -6.97
C SER A 60 -3.12 -14.93 -7.93
N ILE A 61 -3.67 -13.75 -8.25
CA ILE A 61 -4.75 -13.61 -9.22
C ILE A 61 -4.28 -13.96 -10.63
N GLY A 62 -3.05 -13.60 -11.00
CA GLY A 62 -2.46 -14.04 -12.27
C GLY A 62 -2.44 -15.58 -12.40
N ILE A 63 -2.09 -16.27 -11.31
CA ILE A 63 -2.12 -17.74 -11.25
C ILE A 63 -3.56 -18.27 -11.37
N LEU A 64 -4.53 -17.66 -10.68
CA LEU A 64 -5.94 -18.05 -10.78
C LEU A 64 -6.51 -17.83 -12.20
N HIS A 65 -6.13 -16.76 -12.89
CA HIS A 65 -6.48 -16.55 -14.29
C HIS A 65 -5.91 -17.64 -15.19
N ALA A 66 -4.67 -18.07 -14.97
CA ALA A 66 -4.08 -19.15 -15.75
C ALA A 66 -4.84 -20.47 -15.57
N TYR A 67 -5.26 -20.80 -14.35
CA TYR A 67 -6.04 -22.02 -14.09
C TYR A 67 -7.48 -21.96 -14.60
N SER A 68 -8.11 -20.79 -14.57
CA SER A 68 -9.50 -20.62 -15.02
C SER A 68 -9.65 -20.38 -16.53
N ALA A 69 -8.56 -20.24 -17.27
CA ALA A 69 -8.59 -19.94 -18.69
C ALA A 69 -9.40 -20.97 -19.51
N GLN A 70 -9.24 -22.25 -19.21
CA GLN A 70 -9.99 -23.31 -19.90
C GLN A 70 -11.48 -23.28 -19.55
N GLU A 71 -11.83 -23.03 -18.28
CA GLU A 71 -13.23 -22.89 -17.86
C GLU A 71 -13.93 -21.71 -18.54
N ILE A 72 -13.18 -20.64 -18.87
CA ILE A 72 -13.69 -19.52 -19.67
C ILE A 72 -13.96 -19.94 -21.12
N VAL A 73 -13.00 -20.64 -21.73
CA VAL A 73 -13.14 -21.14 -23.11
C VAL A 73 -14.32 -22.10 -23.24
N ASP A 74 -14.53 -22.96 -22.24
CA ASP A 74 -15.62 -23.93 -22.18
C ASP A 74 -16.97 -23.31 -21.76
N GLY A 75 -17.01 -21.99 -21.55
CA GLY A 75 -18.20 -21.24 -21.18
C GLY A 75 -18.73 -21.49 -19.77
N GLN A 76 -17.96 -22.20 -18.93
CA GLN A 76 -18.29 -22.47 -17.53
C GLN A 76 -18.00 -21.27 -16.63
N LEU A 77 -17.01 -20.46 -17.01
CA LEU A 77 -16.73 -19.18 -16.38
C LEU A 77 -16.97 -18.04 -17.38
N ARG A 78 -17.75 -17.05 -16.94
CA ARG A 78 -18.03 -15.86 -17.73
C ARG A 78 -16.79 -14.98 -17.90
N ILE A 79 -16.44 -14.66 -19.15
CA ILE A 79 -15.27 -13.83 -19.49
C ILE A 79 -15.31 -12.44 -18.84
N GLU A 80 -16.51 -11.92 -18.55
CA GLU A 80 -16.68 -10.62 -17.90
C GLU A 80 -16.05 -10.56 -16.50
N HIS A 81 -15.95 -11.68 -15.79
CA HIS A 81 -15.26 -11.75 -14.49
C HIS A 81 -13.74 -11.54 -14.66
N ALA A 82 -13.12 -12.19 -15.64
CA ALA A 82 -11.71 -12.01 -15.94
C ALA A 82 -11.41 -10.58 -16.39
N VAL A 83 -12.30 -9.97 -17.19
CA VAL A 83 -12.18 -8.57 -17.60
C VAL A 83 -12.29 -7.61 -16.41
N ALA A 84 -13.25 -7.83 -15.51
CA ALA A 84 -13.41 -7.02 -14.32
C ALA A 84 -12.19 -7.10 -13.39
N LEU A 85 -11.66 -8.31 -13.18
CA LEU A 85 -10.42 -8.51 -12.41
C LEU A 85 -9.23 -7.83 -13.08
N GLY A 86 -9.06 -7.97 -14.39
CA GLY A 86 -7.97 -7.32 -15.12
C GLY A 86 -7.99 -5.79 -15.00
N ARG A 87 -9.17 -5.17 -15.08
CA ARG A 87 -9.32 -3.71 -14.85
C ARG A 87 -8.95 -3.31 -13.43
N TRP A 88 -9.41 -4.08 -12.44
CA TRP A 88 -9.07 -3.82 -11.04
C TRP A 88 -7.57 -3.99 -10.75
N GLN A 89 -6.91 -4.98 -11.37
CA GLN A 89 -5.45 -5.15 -11.26
C GLN A 89 -4.69 -3.93 -11.79
N ILE A 90 -5.14 -3.31 -12.88
CA ILE A 90 -4.53 -2.08 -13.42
C ILE A 90 -4.59 -0.94 -12.40
N GLU A 91 -5.77 -0.67 -11.84
CA GLU A 91 -5.93 0.39 -10.82
C GLU A 91 -5.08 0.13 -9.58
N LEU A 92 -4.95 -1.13 -9.15
CA LEU A 92 -4.06 -1.49 -8.04
C LEU A 92 -2.58 -1.29 -8.37
N CYS A 93 -2.15 -1.55 -9.60
CA CYS A 93 -0.78 -1.29 -10.04
C CYS A 93 -0.45 0.21 -10.02
N GLU A 94 -1.39 1.07 -10.38
CA GLU A 94 -1.24 2.53 -10.27
C GLU A 94 -1.10 2.95 -8.80
N VAL A 95 -1.96 2.44 -7.91
CA VAL A 95 -1.86 2.70 -6.46
C VAL A 95 -0.52 2.22 -5.90
N LEU A 96 -0.04 1.04 -6.30
CA LEU A 96 1.26 0.51 -5.91
C LEU A 96 2.40 1.41 -6.38
N SER A 97 2.35 1.88 -7.63
CA SER A 97 3.38 2.75 -8.21
C SER A 97 3.45 4.07 -7.44
N TYR A 98 2.30 4.65 -7.10
CA TYR A 98 2.23 5.81 -6.22
C TYR A 98 2.80 5.54 -4.83
N ALA A 99 2.41 4.43 -4.19
CA ALA A 99 2.92 4.04 -2.87
C ALA A 99 4.44 3.81 -2.85
N TYR A 100 5.00 3.25 -3.93
CA TYR A 100 6.44 3.10 -4.10
C TYR A 100 7.16 4.45 -4.19
N GLY A 101 6.62 5.40 -4.97
CA GLY A 101 7.15 6.76 -5.07
C GLY A 101 7.12 7.48 -3.73
N LEU A 102 5.95 7.48 -3.08
CA LEU A 102 5.74 8.02 -1.74
C LEU A 102 6.76 7.47 -0.74
N ARG A 103 6.96 6.14 -0.72
CA ARG A 103 7.94 5.49 0.16
C ARG A 103 9.37 6.00 -0.08
N ILE A 104 9.78 6.14 -1.34
CA ILE A 104 11.13 6.63 -1.68
C ILE A 104 11.31 8.06 -1.19
N ASP A 105 10.31 8.93 -1.43
CA ASP A 105 10.37 10.32 -1.00
C ASP A 105 10.36 10.45 0.52
N CYS A 106 9.46 9.75 1.22
CA CYS A 106 9.44 9.75 2.69
C CYS A 106 10.81 9.35 3.27
N ARG A 107 11.44 8.28 2.76
CA ARG A 107 12.77 7.84 3.20
C ARG A 107 13.87 8.87 2.98
N ARG A 108 13.80 9.61 1.87
CA ARG A 108 14.75 10.69 1.57
C ARG A 108 14.73 11.79 2.63
N TYR A 109 13.57 12.10 3.17
CA TYR A 109 13.41 13.12 4.22
C TYR A 109 13.59 12.58 5.65
N THR A 110 13.77 11.26 5.83
CA THR A 110 14.01 10.64 7.14
C THR A 110 15.35 9.91 7.23
N THR A 111 16.28 10.15 6.32
CA THR A 111 17.56 9.40 6.25
C THR A 111 18.39 9.54 7.54
N ASP A 112 18.41 10.73 8.13
CA ASP A 112 19.16 11.03 9.37
C ASP A 112 18.26 11.13 10.61
N TYR A 113 17.01 10.68 10.49
CA TYR A 113 16.04 10.78 11.59
C TYR A 113 16.35 9.78 12.71
N VAL A 114 16.42 10.27 13.95
CA VAL A 114 16.44 9.45 15.16
C VAL A 114 15.07 9.57 15.82
N ALA A 115 14.39 8.43 15.97
CA ALA A 115 13.06 8.38 16.55
C ALA A 115 13.04 9.02 17.95
N ARG A 116 12.04 9.85 18.21
CA ARG A 116 11.74 10.29 19.57
C ARG A 116 11.36 9.05 20.38
N GLU A 117 12.25 8.60 21.26
CA GLU A 117 11.88 7.60 22.27
C GLU A 117 10.65 8.13 23.00
N GLY A 118 9.57 7.33 23.02
CA GLY A 118 8.30 7.72 23.59
C GLY A 118 8.50 8.23 25.01
N GLY A 119 8.39 9.55 25.18
CA GLY A 119 8.63 10.20 26.45
C GLY A 119 7.79 9.57 27.55
N GLN A 120 8.47 9.16 28.63
CA GLN A 120 7.88 9.17 29.96
C GLN A 120 7.23 10.53 30.22
N GLN A 121 6.08 10.44 30.88
CA GLN A 121 5.14 11.49 31.30
C GLN A 121 5.78 12.78 31.80
#